data_AF-A0A2M7Z166-F1
#
_entry.id   AF-A0A2M7Z166-F1
#
_cell.length_a   1.000
_cell.length_b   1.000
_cell.length_c   1.000
_cell.angle_alpha   90.00
_cell.angle_beta   90.00
_cell.angle_gamma   90.00
#
_symmetry.space_group_name_H-M   'P 1'
#
loop_
_entity.id
_entity.type
_entity.pdbx_description
1 polymer ?
#
loop_
_entity_poly.entity_id
_entity_poly.type
_entity_poly.pdbx_seq_one_letter_code
_entity_poly.pdbx_strand_id
1 'polypeptide(L)' 'QRLLPKAQWTVGAQRLLLHGRYVCLARTPNCLHCVLSSDCEWEGKRKPT' A
#
# COMPACT_ATOMS: atom_id res chain seq x y z
N GLN A 1 9.52 -13.14 8.46
CA GLN A 1 9.20 -12.18 9.55
C GLN A 1 7.69 -12.06 9.69
N ARG A 2 7.13 -12.24 10.89
CA ARG A 2 5.69 -12.10 11.16
C ARG A 2 5.42 -10.65 11.61
N LEU A 3 5.34 -9.74 10.64
CA LEU A 3 5.20 -8.29 10.86
C LEU A 3 3.90 -7.92 11.59
N LEU A 4 2.85 -8.76 11.47
CA LEU A 4 1.56 -8.56 12.13
C LEU A 4 1.27 -9.67 13.14
N PRO A 5 0.72 -9.36 14.34
CA PRO A 5 0.21 -10.35 15.27
C PRO A 5 -0.81 -11.29 14.59
N LYS A 6 -0.85 -12.58 14.99
CA LYS A 6 -1.76 -13.59 14.40
C LYS A 6 -3.23 -13.14 14.41
N ALA A 7 -3.66 -12.48 15.49
CA ALA A 7 -5.02 -11.95 15.62
C ALA A 7 -5.39 -10.90 14.54
N GLN A 8 -4.41 -10.28 13.88
CA GLN A 8 -4.61 -9.22 12.90
C GLN A 8 -4.38 -9.67 11.45
N TRP A 9 -4.15 -10.96 11.21
CA TRP A 9 -3.85 -11.45 9.86
C TRP A 9 -4.96 -11.19 8.86
N THR A 10 -6.20 -11.52 9.23
CA THR A 10 -7.37 -11.32 8.35
C THR A 10 -7.57 -9.84 8.01
N VAL A 11 -7.58 -8.97 9.01
CA VAL A 11 -7.78 -7.53 8.77
C VAL A 11 -6.60 -6.90 8.04
N GLY A 12 -5.37 -7.34 8.34
CA GLY A 12 -4.16 -6.88 7.66
C GLY A 12 -4.15 -7.25 6.18
N ALA A 13 -4.47 -8.50 5.86
CA ALA A 13 -4.57 -8.97 4.49
C ALA A 13 -5.67 -8.23 3.72
N GLN A 14 -6.84 -8.01 4.33
CA GLN A 14 -7.92 -7.23 3.72
C GLN A 14 -7.50 -5.79 3.42
N ARG A 15 -6.83 -5.12 4.37
CA ARG A 15 -6.31 -3.76 4.17
C ARG A 15 -5.34 -3.70 3.00
N LEU A 16 -4.41 -4.65 2.90
CA LEU A 16 -3.46 -4.72 1.77
C LEU A 16 -4.18 -4.97 0.43
N LEU A 17 -5.15 -5.88 0.41
CA LEU A 17 -5.95 -6.17 -0.79
C LEU A 17 -6.74 -4.96 -1.26
N LEU A 18 -7.42 -4.27 -0.34
CA LEU A 18 -8.17 -3.04 -0.65
C LEU A 18 -7.23 -1.92 -1.10
N HIS A 19 -6.08 -1.77 -0.45
CA HIS A 19 -5.07 -0.79 -0.84
C HIS A 19 -4.57 -1.02 -2.27
N GLY A 20 -4.25 -2.26 -2.64
CA GLY A 20 -3.85 -2.59 -4.02
C GLY A 20 -4.97 -2.37 -5.03
N ARG A 21 -6.23 -2.62 -4.66
CA ARG A 21 -7.39 -2.46 -5.55
C ARG A 21 -7.80 -1.01 -5.80
N TYR A 22 -7.55 -0.11 -4.86
CA TYR A 22 -8.08 1.26 -4.93
C TYR A 22 -7.01 2.35 -4.95
N VAL A 23 -5.77 2.04 -4.53
CA VAL A 23 -4.70 3.04 -4.39
C VAL A 23 -3.44 2.61 -5.13
N CYS A 24 -2.83 1.49 -4.76
CA CYS A 24 -1.60 1.00 -5.38
C CYS A 24 -1.91 0.10 -6.59
N LEU A 25 -2.58 0.68 -7.59
CA LEU A 25 -2.94 0.01 -8.83
C LEU A 25 -1.70 -0.41 -9.62
N ALA A 26 -1.73 -1.61 -10.22
CA ALA A 26 -0.54 -2.24 -10.82
C ALA A 26 0.17 -1.44 -11.91
N ARG A 27 -0.54 -0.62 -12.70
CA ARG A 27 0.04 0.17 -13.80
C ARG A 27 0.10 1.67 -13.52
N THR A 28 -0.89 2.20 -12.80
CA THR A 28 -1.09 3.64 -12.59
C THR A 28 -1.44 3.94 -11.13
N PRO A 29 -0.52 3.72 -10.18
CA PRO A 29 -0.84 3.90 -8.77
C PRO A 29 -1.15 5.36 -8.45
N ASN A 30 -2.05 5.54 -7.49
CA ASN A 30 -2.44 6.83 -6.97
C ASN A 30 -1.59 7.19 -5.75
N CYS A 31 -0.30 7.46 -5.99
CA CYS A 31 0.68 7.74 -4.94
C CYS A 31 0.31 8.97 -4.08
N LEU A 32 -0.36 9.98 -4.66
CA LEU A 32 -0.85 11.16 -3.95
C LEU A 32 -1.82 10.81 -2.81
N HIS A 33 -2.61 9.74 -2.97
CA HIS A 33 -3.54 9.25 -1.96
C HIS A 33 -2.99 8.01 -1.20
N CYS A 34 -1.73 7.66 -1.41
CA CYS A 34 -1.11 6.52 -0.75
C CYS A 34 -0.54 6.92 0.61
N VAL A 35 -1.10 6.40 1.70
CA VAL A 35 -0.60 6.62 3.07
C VAL A 35 0.83 6.12 3.26
N LEU A 36 1.28 5.17 2.44
CA LEU A 36 2.64 4.62 2.48
C LEU A 36 3.61 5.39 1.57
N SER A 37 3.19 6.47 0.90
CA SER A 37 4.00 7.14 -0.13
C SER A 37 5.32 7.72 0.39
N SER A 38 5.37 8.16 1.65
CA SER A 38 6.59 8.66 2.29
C SER A 38 7.63 7.56 2.45
N ASP A 39 7.18 6.36 2.82
CA ASP A 39 8.04 5.21 3.14
C ASP A 39 8.19 4.24 1.95
N CYS A 40 7.48 4.47 0.85
CA CYS A 40 7.51 3.62 -0.33
C CYS A 40 8.79 3.87 -1.15
N GLU A 41 9.62 2.84 -1.30
CA GLU A 41 10.89 2.92 -2.04
C GLU A 41 10.74 2.62 -3.55
N TRP A 42 9.51 2.39 -4.03
CA TRP A 42 9.30 2.04 -5.43
C TRP A 42 9.59 3.22 -6.37
N GLU A 43 10.45 3.00 -7.36
CA GLU A 43 10.95 4.04 -8.27
C GLU A 43 9.85 4.68 -9.14
N GLY A 44 8.82 3.91 -9.50
CA GLY A 44 7.70 4.38 -10.33
C GLY A 44 6.68 5.26 -9.59
N LYS A 45 6.91 5.59 -8.31
CA LYS A 45 5.97 6.39 -7.53
C LYS A 45 5.84 7.79 -8.11
N ARG A 46 4.60 8.26 -8.29
CA ARG A 46 4.34 9.64 -8.69
C ARG A 46 4.53 10.54 -7.47
N LYS A 47 5.65 11.26 -7.43
CA LYS A 47 5.91 12.25 -6.38
C LYS A 47 4.91 13.41 -6.54
N PRO A 48 4.27 13.89 -5.45
CA PRO A 48 3.68 15.22 -5.48
C PRO A 48 4.81 16.20 -5.79
N THR A 49 4.62 17.04 -6.81
CA THR A 49 5.51 18.15 -7.13
C THR A 49 5.51 19.17 -6.01
#